data_AF-A0A562IDB6-F1
#
_entry.id   AF-A0A562IDB6-F1
#
_cell.length_a   1.000
_cell.length_b   1.000
_cell.length_c   1.000
_cell.angle_alpha   90.00
_cell.angle_beta   90.00
_cell.angle_gamma   90.00
#
_symmetry.space_group_name_H-M   'P 1'
#
loop_
_entity.id
_entity.type
_entity.pdbx_description
1 polymer ?
#
loop_
_entity_poly.entity_id
_entity_poly.type
_entity_poly.pdbx_seq_one_letter_code
_entity_poly.pdbx_strand_id
1 'polypeptide(L)'
;MWRPSVGEVITWETTTVPPGDVILALKKITGQAEMSSANSERLGDLVAVYRSRSEFSTYLPPNQLLGGAKEVRAVGLSLNLLTQSFADRRWHDLIESGTRARCLFLDPAGSAIRAREKEEAFPAGQLSGLTILNIETLKRVRDRLPEHLRDRMELAVYDDTLRFNVVLADDTCIAQPYLTKSRGVDSPAFVIRRRPDHPCLYPVFEQFFETQWERGLKL
;
A
#
# COMPACT_ATOMS: atom_id res chain seq x y z
N MET A 1 40.13 -24.93 6.61
CA MET A 1 39.73 -23.59 6.14
C MET A 1 39.71 -23.64 4.62
N TRP A 2 38.52 -23.62 4.01
CA TRP A 2 38.34 -23.80 2.57
C TRP A 2 38.37 -22.43 1.88
N ARG A 3 39.13 -22.30 0.79
CA ARG A 3 39.29 -21.08 0.01
C ARG A 3 39.06 -21.44 -1.46
N PRO A 4 37.84 -21.26 -1.99
CA PRO A 4 37.59 -21.58 -3.38
C PRO A 4 38.38 -20.62 -4.28
N SER A 5 38.85 -21.17 -5.38
CA SER A 5 39.55 -20.45 -6.43
C SER A 5 38.56 -19.63 -7.27
N VAL A 6 39.08 -18.60 -7.96
CA VAL A 6 38.27 -17.75 -8.85
C VAL A 6 37.57 -18.56 -9.95
N GLY A 7 38.17 -19.66 -10.42
CA GLY A 7 37.56 -20.55 -11.41
C GLY A 7 36.36 -21.34 -10.87
N GLU A 8 36.35 -21.68 -9.59
CA GLU A 8 35.21 -22.34 -8.94
C GLU A 8 34.03 -21.37 -8.73
N VAL A 9 34.31 -20.08 -8.57
CA VAL A 9 33.25 -19.06 -8.43
C VAL A 9 32.56 -18.79 -9.77
N ILE A 10 33.32 -18.75 -10.88
CA ILE A 10 32.78 -18.47 -12.22
C ILE A 10 31.88 -19.63 -12.72
N THR A 11 32.13 -20.86 -12.27
CA THR A 11 31.31 -22.03 -12.64
C THR A 11 29.96 -22.10 -11.92
N TRP A 12 29.74 -21.30 -10.87
CA TRP A 12 28.44 -21.21 -10.17
C TRP A 12 27.40 -20.40 -10.94
N GLU A 13 27.81 -19.48 -11.81
CA GLU A 13 26.89 -18.74 -12.68
C GLU A 13 26.30 -19.61 -13.79
N THR A 14 26.85 -20.81 -14.04
CA THR A 14 26.49 -21.59 -15.22
C THR A 14 25.91 -22.98 -14.96
N THR A 15 26.11 -23.66 -13.80
CA THR A 15 25.53 -25.03 -13.67
C THR A 15 25.23 -25.62 -12.27
N THR A 16 25.39 -24.94 -11.13
CA THR A 16 25.04 -25.61 -9.84
C THR A 16 24.66 -24.66 -8.70
N VAL A 17 23.51 -24.91 -8.05
CA VAL A 17 23.08 -24.21 -6.83
C VAL A 17 24.05 -24.58 -5.68
N PRO A 18 24.61 -23.61 -4.94
CA PRO A 18 25.58 -23.93 -3.89
C PRO A 18 24.92 -24.68 -2.72
N PRO A 19 25.65 -25.60 -2.04
CA PRO A 19 25.15 -26.30 -0.87
C PRO A 19 24.67 -25.29 0.19
N GLY A 20 23.49 -25.52 0.76
CA GLY A 20 22.82 -24.62 1.72
C GLY A 20 23.65 -24.24 2.97
N ASP A 21 24.78 -24.90 3.20
CA ASP A 21 25.72 -24.64 4.29
C ASP A 21 26.51 -23.33 4.15
N VAL A 22 26.63 -22.77 2.93
CA VAL A 22 27.32 -21.48 2.72
C VAL A 22 26.55 -20.32 3.38
N ILE A 23 25.21 -20.36 3.35
CA ILE A 23 24.38 -19.31 3.97
C ILE A 23 24.40 -19.39 5.50
N LEU A 24 24.56 -20.59 6.07
CA LEU A 24 24.69 -20.79 7.51
C LEU A 24 26.08 -20.42 8.03
N ALA A 25 27.14 -20.67 7.25
CA ALA A 25 28.51 -20.31 7.64
C ALA A 25 28.77 -18.79 7.57
N LEU A 26 28.21 -18.09 6.57
CA LEU A 26 28.29 -16.63 6.48
C LEU A 26 27.64 -15.94 7.69
N LYS A 27 26.48 -16.44 8.15
CA LYS A 27 25.79 -15.90 9.33
C LYS A 27 26.59 -16.01 10.63
N LYS A 28 27.49 -16.99 10.75
CA LYS A 28 28.33 -17.18 11.96
C LYS A 28 29.63 -16.36 11.92
N ILE A 29 30.11 -15.97 10.73
CA ILE A 29 31.36 -15.21 10.58
C ILE A 29 31.12 -13.70 10.66
N THR A 30 29.93 -13.21 10.28
CA THR A 30 29.64 -11.77 10.21
C THR A 30 28.90 -11.21 11.43
N GLY A 31 29.19 -11.72 12.63
CA GLY A 31 28.95 -11.04 13.91
C GLY A 31 27.55 -10.45 14.15
N GLN A 32 26.76 -11.09 15.02
CA GLN A 32 25.68 -10.40 15.71
C GLN A 32 26.25 -9.30 16.62
N ALA A 33 26.34 -8.09 16.09
CA ALA A 33 26.31 -6.82 16.81
C ALA A 33 25.98 -5.72 15.77
N GLU A 34 24.98 -4.88 16.05
CA GLU A 34 24.54 -3.70 15.25
C GLU A 34 23.68 -3.94 13.98
N MET A 35 22.68 -4.83 14.05
CA MET A 35 21.78 -5.06 12.90
C MET A 35 20.57 -4.10 12.81
N SER A 36 20.47 -3.05 13.66
CA SER A 36 19.28 -2.20 13.76
C SER A 36 19.40 -0.77 13.21
N SER A 37 20.60 -0.20 13.09
CA SER A 37 20.78 1.16 12.53
C SER A 37 21.28 1.14 11.08
N ALA A 38 22.32 0.37 10.76
CA ALA A 38 22.93 0.37 9.43
C ALA A 38 22.03 -0.18 8.30
N ASN A 39 21.19 -1.19 8.58
CA ASN A 39 20.20 -1.68 7.60
C ASN A 39 19.03 -0.73 7.41
N SER A 40 18.69 0.01 8.46
CA SER A 40 17.62 1.01 8.48
C SER A 40 18.01 2.24 7.64
N GLU A 41 19.29 2.59 7.60
CA GLU A 41 19.82 3.61 6.68
C GLU A 41 19.80 3.14 5.21
N ARG A 42 20.08 1.86 4.94
CA ARG A 42 20.14 1.32 3.57
C ARG A 42 18.80 1.23 2.85
N LEU A 43 17.71 1.03 3.58
CA LEU A 43 16.36 0.90 3.01
C LEU A 43 15.53 2.19 3.14
N GLY A 44 16.11 3.26 3.70
CA GLY A 44 15.44 4.53 3.95
C GLY A 44 14.21 4.33 4.84
N ASP A 45 13.04 4.77 4.36
CA ASP A 45 11.79 4.71 5.11
C ASP A 45 11.04 3.36 4.97
N LEU A 46 11.55 2.42 4.16
CA LEU A 46 10.92 1.11 3.97
C LEU A 46 11.18 0.23 5.20
N VAL A 47 10.11 -0.20 5.88
CA VAL A 47 10.19 -1.00 7.11
C VAL A 47 9.71 -2.44 6.96
N ALA A 48 8.87 -2.73 5.96
CA ALA A 48 8.47 -4.10 5.64
C ALA A 48 8.05 -4.26 4.17
N VAL A 49 8.19 -5.47 3.66
CA VAL A 49 7.64 -5.90 2.37
C VAL A 49 6.87 -7.19 2.58
N TYR A 50 5.61 -7.19 2.14
CA TYR A 50 4.80 -8.40 2.06
C TYR A 50 4.67 -8.83 0.61
N ARG A 51 4.67 -10.15 0.38
CA ARG A 51 4.67 -10.74 -0.97
C ARG A 51 3.33 -10.59 -1.67
N SER A 52 2.26 -10.44 -0.91
CA SER A 52 0.90 -10.27 -1.41
C SER A 52 0.10 -9.33 -0.53
N ARG A 53 -1.01 -8.81 -1.05
CA ARG A 53 -1.96 -8.00 -0.25
C ARG A 53 -2.62 -8.84 0.83
N SER A 54 -2.86 -10.12 0.57
CA SER A 54 -3.42 -11.07 1.54
C SER A 54 -2.49 -11.29 2.72
N GLU A 55 -1.19 -11.47 2.46
CA GLU A 55 -0.18 -11.57 3.52
C GLU A 55 -0.13 -10.27 4.33
N PHE A 56 -0.05 -9.12 3.66
CA PHE A 56 -0.10 -7.81 4.31
C PHE A 56 -1.32 -7.64 5.23
N SER A 57 -2.53 -7.92 4.75
CA SER A 57 -3.76 -7.73 5.55
C SER A 57 -3.85 -8.68 6.74
N THR A 58 -3.11 -9.79 6.74
CA THR A 58 -3.00 -10.70 7.88
C THR A 58 -2.11 -10.11 8.97
N TYR A 59 -0.97 -9.52 8.61
CA TYR A 59 0.01 -8.99 9.56
C TYR A 59 -0.25 -7.55 10.01
N LEU A 60 -0.86 -6.73 9.14
CA LEU A 60 -1.22 -5.35 9.44
C LEU A 60 -2.66 -5.07 8.99
N PRO A 61 -3.66 -5.61 9.73
CA PRO A 61 -5.07 -5.41 9.39
C PRO A 61 -5.49 -3.93 9.51
N PRO A 62 -6.57 -3.50 8.85
CA PRO A 62 -7.02 -2.10 8.85
C PRO A 62 -7.22 -1.50 10.24
N ASN A 63 -7.73 -2.28 11.20
CA ASN A 63 -7.90 -1.83 12.59
C ASN A 63 -6.59 -1.41 13.24
N GLN A 64 -5.48 -2.10 12.92
CA GLN A 64 -4.17 -1.76 13.43
C GLN A 64 -3.52 -0.64 12.62
N LEU A 65 -3.73 -0.62 11.30
CA LEU A 65 -3.19 0.43 10.41
C LEU A 65 -3.79 1.81 10.70
N LEU A 66 -5.11 1.88 10.90
CA LEU A 66 -5.86 3.13 11.03
C LEU A 66 -6.14 3.51 12.49
N GLY A 67 -5.89 2.60 13.43
CA GLY A 67 -6.25 2.78 14.82
C GLY A 67 -5.60 4.02 15.44
N GLY A 68 -6.42 5.01 15.78
CA GLY A 68 -5.96 6.27 16.39
C GLY A 68 -5.29 7.25 15.43
N ALA A 69 -5.33 7.01 14.12
CA ALA A 69 -4.75 7.92 13.13
C ALA A 69 -5.46 9.27 13.15
N LYS A 70 -4.72 10.39 13.12
CA LYS A 70 -5.32 11.74 13.00
C LYS A 70 -5.68 12.07 11.56
N GLU A 71 -4.88 11.61 10.61
CA GLU A 71 -5.11 11.76 9.19
C GLU A 71 -5.04 10.42 8.47
N VAL A 72 -6.07 10.16 7.67
CA VAL A 72 -6.12 9.02 6.74
C VAL A 72 -6.29 9.56 5.33
N ARG A 73 -5.37 9.22 4.43
CA ARG A 73 -5.41 9.62 3.03
C ARG A 73 -5.21 8.39 2.18
N ALA A 74 -6.09 8.13 1.22
CA ALA A 74 -6.01 6.92 0.41
C ALA A 74 -6.35 7.19 -1.05
N VAL A 75 -5.56 6.62 -1.96
CA VAL A 75 -5.78 6.68 -3.41
C VAL A 75 -5.63 5.30 -4.02
N GLY A 76 -6.56 4.93 -4.90
CA GLY A 76 -6.49 3.66 -5.63
C GLY A 76 -7.76 3.36 -6.40
N LEU A 77 -7.81 2.18 -7.02
CA LEU A 77 -8.91 1.72 -7.86
C LEU A 77 -10.24 1.73 -7.07
N SER A 78 -10.33 0.89 -6.04
CA SER A 78 -11.58 0.65 -5.32
C SER A 78 -11.43 0.76 -3.79
N LEU A 79 -10.22 0.99 -3.29
CA LEU A 79 -9.90 1.10 -1.86
C LEU A 79 -10.46 -0.05 -0.99
N ASN A 80 -10.45 -1.29 -1.50
CA ASN A 80 -11.05 -2.47 -0.82
C ASN A 80 -10.63 -2.63 0.65
N LEU A 81 -9.38 -2.30 0.99
CA LEU A 81 -8.87 -2.37 2.37
C LEU A 81 -9.74 -1.55 3.34
N LEU A 82 -10.21 -0.39 2.87
CA LEU A 82 -10.96 0.60 3.64
C LEU A 82 -12.48 0.35 3.63
N THR A 83 -12.98 -0.30 2.58
CA THR A 83 -14.43 -0.45 2.34
C THR A 83 -14.95 -1.85 2.62
N GLN A 84 -14.10 -2.87 2.53
CA GLN A 84 -14.48 -4.28 2.72
C GLN A 84 -13.91 -4.87 4.01
N SER A 85 -12.74 -4.39 4.44
CA SER A 85 -12.04 -4.92 5.61
C SER A 85 -12.04 -4.00 6.84
N PHE A 86 -12.73 -2.85 6.76
CA PHE A 86 -12.89 -1.93 7.87
C PHE A 86 -14.38 -1.58 8.05
N ALA A 87 -14.92 -1.88 9.22
CA ALA A 87 -16.36 -1.79 9.47
C ALA A 87 -16.84 -0.33 9.61
N ASP A 88 -18.06 -0.03 9.14
CA ASP A 88 -18.65 1.31 9.22
C ASP A 88 -18.60 1.91 10.63
N ARG A 89 -18.90 1.12 11.66
CA ARG A 89 -18.85 1.58 13.05
C ARG A 89 -17.45 2.03 13.45
N ARG A 90 -16.41 1.36 12.94
CA ARG A 90 -15.01 1.75 13.20
C ARG A 90 -14.66 3.05 12.49
N TRP A 91 -15.21 3.30 11.30
CA TRP A 91 -15.10 4.61 10.67
C TRP A 91 -15.74 5.70 11.52
N HIS A 92 -16.95 5.47 12.04
CA HIS A 92 -17.60 6.43 12.93
C HIS A 92 -16.78 6.71 14.19
N ASP A 93 -16.36 5.65 14.91
CA ASP A 93 -15.52 5.79 16.10
C ASP A 93 -14.22 6.59 15.80
N LEU A 94 -13.59 6.33 14.65
CA LEU A 94 -12.36 6.99 14.22
C LEU A 94 -12.60 8.49 13.95
N ILE A 95 -13.60 8.84 13.14
CA ILE A 95 -13.89 10.24 12.81
C ILE A 95 -14.38 11.04 14.02
N GLU A 96 -15.20 10.45 14.88
CA GLU A 96 -15.64 11.04 16.15
C GLU A 96 -14.47 11.32 17.09
N SER A 97 -13.44 10.46 17.08
CA SER A 97 -12.22 10.65 17.87
C SER A 97 -11.31 11.79 17.39
N GLY A 98 -11.58 12.40 16.22
CA GLY A 98 -10.79 13.52 15.70
C GLY A 98 -10.23 13.31 14.30
N THR A 99 -10.32 12.10 13.74
CA THR A 99 -9.67 11.77 12.48
C THR A 99 -10.28 12.51 11.29
N ARG A 100 -9.42 12.91 10.34
CA ARG A 100 -9.81 13.38 9.02
C ARG A 100 -9.44 12.35 7.96
N ALA A 101 -10.35 12.05 7.05
CA ALA A 101 -10.19 11.06 6.00
C ALA A 101 -10.40 11.70 4.62
N ARG A 102 -9.46 11.48 3.70
CA ARG A 102 -9.57 11.83 2.28
C ARG A 102 -9.40 10.57 1.43
N CYS A 103 -10.46 10.13 0.76
CA CYS A 103 -10.47 8.90 -0.03
C CYS A 103 -10.69 9.20 -1.51
N LEU A 104 -9.75 8.79 -2.34
CA LEU A 104 -9.70 9.06 -3.77
C LEU A 104 -9.80 7.75 -4.57
N PHE A 105 -10.93 7.56 -5.25
CA PHE A 105 -11.23 6.35 -6.01
C PHE A 105 -10.97 6.56 -7.50
N LEU A 106 -10.64 5.49 -8.23
CA LEU A 106 -10.63 5.59 -9.68
C LEU A 106 -12.06 5.83 -10.18
N ASP A 107 -12.23 6.75 -11.11
CA ASP A 107 -13.53 7.08 -11.68
C ASP A 107 -14.15 5.83 -12.33
N PRO A 108 -15.31 5.35 -11.84
CA PRO A 108 -16.00 4.20 -12.43
C PRO A 108 -16.45 4.43 -13.88
N ALA A 109 -16.64 5.68 -14.28
CA ALA A 109 -16.94 6.09 -15.65
C ALA A 109 -15.68 6.47 -16.45
N GLY A 110 -14.50 6.38 -15.83
CA GLY A 110 -13.22 6.80 -16.37
C GLY A 110 -12.66 5.88 -17.46
N SER A 111 -11.72 6.41 -18.23
CA SER A 111 -10.98 5.65 -19.24
C SER A 111 -9.98 4.66 -18.61
N ALA A 112 -9.39 5.01 -17.47
CA ALA A 112 -8.38 4.20 -16.80
C ALA A 112 -8.97 2.90 -16.22
N ILE A 113 -10.20 2.93 -15.69
CA ILE A 113 -10.83 1.70 -15.16
C ILE A 113 -11.15 0.72 -16.28
N ARG A 114 -11.65 1.22 -17.43
CA ARG A 114 -11.88 0.40 -18.63
C ARG A 114 -10.59 -0.21 -19.16
N ALA A 115 -9.51 0.58 -19.16
CA ALA A 115 -8.19 0.07 -19.56
C ALA A 115 -7.73 -1.06 -18.62
N ARG A 116 -7.96 -0.93 -17.32
CA ARG A 116 -7.60 -1.95 -16.34
C ARG A 116 -8.45 -3.21 -16.46
N GLU A 117 -9.76 -3.08 -16.70
CA GLU A 117 -10.64 -4.23 -16.97
C GLU A 117 -10.12 -5.05 -18.16
N LYS A 118 -9.77 -4.36 -19.26
CA LYS A 118 -9.18 -5.00 -20.44
C LYS A 118 -7.83 -5.66 -20.12
N GLU A 119 -6.98 -5.00 -19.34
CA GLU A 119 -5.66 -5.52 -18.96
C GLU A 119 -5.73 -6.79 -18.12
N GLU A 120 -6.67 -6.86 -17.16
CA GLU A 120 -6.91 -8.02 -16.29
C GLU A 120 -7.89 -9.05 -16.89
N ALA A 121 -8.35 -8.83 -18.13
CA ALA A 121 -9.34 -9.67 -18.80
C ALA A 121 -10.66 -9.82 -18.02
N PHE A 122 -11.07 -8.79 -17.29
CA PHE A 122 -12.38 -8.73 -16.67
C PHE A 122 -13.47 -8.38 -17.70
N PRO A 123 -14.69 -8.93 -17.56
CA PRO A 123 -15.89 -8.39 -18.20
C PRO A 123 -16.00 -6.87 -18.04
N ALA A 124 -16.42 -6.21 -19.11
CA ALA A 124 -16.62 -4.77 -19.12
C ALA A 124 -17.63 -4.34 -18.04
N GLY A 125 -17.25 -3.32 -17.26
CA GLY A 125 -18.07 -2.77 -16.17
C GLY A 125 -17.98 -3.56 -14.86
N GLN A 126 -17.28 -4.69 -14.80
CA GLN A 126 -17.14 -5.45 -13.56
C GLN A 126 -16.37 -4.67 -12.49
N LEU A 127 -15.21 -4.10 -12.83
CA LEU A 127 -14.44 -3.30 -11.88
C LEU A 127 -15.16 -1.99 -11.59
N SER A 128 -15.78 -1.36 -12.60
CA SER A 128 -16.61 -0.17 -12.39
C SER A 128 -17.72 -0.40 -11.37
N GLY A 129 -18.47 -1.49 -11.51
CA GLY A 129 -19.56 -1.84 -10.58
C GLY A 129 -19.06 -2.04 -9.15
N LEU A 130 -17.94 -2.76 -8.97
CA LEU A 130 -17.33 -2.95 -7.65
C LEU A 130 -16.85 -1.64 -7.02
N THR A 131 -16.25 -0.76 -7.83
CA THR A 131 -15.81 0.56 -7.35
C THR A 131 -17.00 1.44 -6.94
N ILE A 132 -18.11 1.42 -7.68
CA ILE A 132 -19.34 2.13 -7.32
C ILE A 132 -19.84 1.65 -5.94
N LEU A 133 -19.92 0.34 -5.71
CA LEU A 133 -20.36 -0.21 -4.42
C LEU A 133 -19.46 0.25 -3.25
N ASN A 134 -18.15 0.32 -3.48
CA ASN A 134 -17.20 0.78 -2.47
C ASN A 134 -17.31 2.29 -2.20
N ILE A 135 -17.52 3.10 -3.23
CA ILE A 135 -17.80 4.54 -3.09
C ILE A 135 -19.08 4.75 -2.28
N GLU A 136 -20.17 4.06 -2.64
CA GLU A 136 -21.45 4.17 -1.93
C GLU A 136 -21.34 3.69 -0.47
N THR A 137 -20.47 2.73 -0.19
CA THR A 137 -20.16 2.31 1.19
C THR A 137 -19.60 3.46 2.01
N LEU A 138 -18.57 4.18 1.52
CA LEU A 138 -18.02 5.32 2.28
C LEU A 138 -18.94 6.54 2.27
N LYS A 139 -19.71 6.78 1.20
CA LYS A 139 -20.74 7.84 1.22
C LYS A 139 -21.74 7.58 2.33
N ARG A 140 -22.23 6.34 2.45
CA ARG A 140 -23.16 5.95 3.52
C ARG A 140 -22.54 6.12 4.91
N VAL A 141 -21.25 5.81 5.09
CA VAL A 141 -20.52 6.10 6.34
C VAL A 141 -20.49 7.60 6.61
N ARG A 142 -20.07 8.41 5.63
CA ARG A 142 -20.04 9.87 5.74
C ARG A 142 -21.41 10.44 6.10
N ASP A 143 -22.45 10.05 5.39
CA ASP A 143 -23.78 10.66 5.50
C ASP A 143 -24.46 10.31 6.84
N ARG A 144 -24.04 9.21 7.48
CA ARG A 144 -24.47 8.79 8.83
C ARG A 144 -23.70 9.45 9.97
N LEU A 145 -22.62 10.19 9.69
CA LEU A 145 -21.93 10.98 10.71
C LEU A 145 -22.82 12.16 11.17
N PRO A 146 -22.64 12.63 12.43
CA PRO A 146 -23.16 13.91 12.88
C PRO A 146 -22.79 15.03 11.89
N GLU A 147 -23.70 15.95 11.64
CA GLU A 147 -23.55 16.98 10.60
C GLU A 147 -22.22 17.75 10.69
N HIS A 148 -21.82 18.15 11.90
CA HIS A 148 -20.57 18.86 12.18
C HIS A 148 -19.28 18.03 12.03
N LEU A 149 -19.39 16.74 11.70
CA LEU A 149 -18.26 15.83 11.45
C LEU A 149 -18.21 15.33 10.01
N ARG A 150 -19.22 15.62 9.17
CA ARG A 150 -19.29 15.11 7.80
C ARG A 150 -18.16 15.61 6.91
N ASP A 151 -17.71 16.84 7.14
CA ASP A 151 -16.57 17.46 6.45
C ASP A 151 -15.22 16.79 6.77
N ARG A 152 -15.16 15.99 7.84
CA ARG A 152 -13.97 15.20 8.18
C ARG A 152 -13.79 13.98 7.28
N MET A 153 -14.78 13.59 6.48
CA MET A 153 -14.65 12.51 5.51
C MET A 153 -14.95 13.03 4.09
N GLU A 154 -13.90 13.26 3.33
CA GLU A 154 -13.97 13.73 1.96
C GLU A 154 -13.75 12.58 0.97
N LEU A 155 -14.60 12.50 -0.04
CA LEU A 155 -14.55 11.48 -1.08
C LEU A 155 -14.36 12.17 -2.43
N ALA A 156 -13.57 11.58 -3.31
CA ALA A 156 -13.31 12.09 -4.64
C ALA A 156 -13.03 10.96 -5.63
N VAL A 157 -13.08 11.27 -6.92
CA VAL A 157 -12.65 10.38 -8.02
C VAL A 157 -11.53 11.00 -8.85
N TYR A 158 -10.70 10.16 -9.48
CA TYR A 158 -9.68 10.55 -10.46
C TYR A 158 -9.68 9.61 -11.67
N ASP A 159 -9.26 10.09 -12.84
CA ASP A 159 -9.10 9.26 -14.05
C ASP A 159 -7.68 9.38 -14.60
N ASP A 160 -6.72 8.74 -13.92
CA ASP A 160 -5.33 8.64 -14.34
C ASP A 160 -4.91 7.16 -14.37
N THR A 161 -3.83 6.85 -15.09
CA THR A 161 -3.29 5.49 -15.18
C THR A 161 -2.96 4.96 -13.78
N LEU A 162 -3.53 3.79 -13.46
CA LEU A 162 -3.31 3.09 -12.21
C LEU A 162 -1.86 2.65 -12.06
N ARG A 163 -1.17 3.18 -11.05
CA ARG A 163 0.22 2.83 -10.72
C ARG A 163 0.32 2.18 -9.34
N PHE A 164 -0.29 2.83 -8.35
CA PHE A 164 -0.27 2.38 -6.96
C PHE A 164 -1.64 2.50 -6.30
N ASN A 165 -1.94 1.56 -5.41
CA ASN A 165 -2.86 1.75 -4.30
C ASN A 165 -2.02 2.26 -3.12
N VAL A 166 -2.37 3.43 -2.59
CA VAL A 166 -1.65 4.07 -1.49
C VAL A 166 -2.61 4.35 -0.35
N VAL A 167 -2.22 3.99 0.87
CA VAL A 167 -2.90 4.36 2.11
C VAL A 167 -1.88 5.01 3.05
N LEU A 168 -2.09 6.26 3.38
CA LEU A 168 -1.32 7.05 4.33
C LEU A 168 -2.17 7.18 5.61
N ALA A 169 -1.63 6.75 6.74
CA ALA A 169 -2.23 6.89 8.07
C ALA A 169 -1.18 7.48 8.99
N ASP A 170 -1.29 8.79 9.28
CA ASP A 170 -0.25 9.60 9.92
C ASP A 170 1.14 9.32 9.32
N ASP A 171 2.06 8.73 10.08
CA ASP A 171 3.44 8.44 9.67
C ASP A 171 3.60 7.09 8.98
N THR A 172 2.53 6.33 8.74
CA THR A 172 2.58 5.04 8.05
C THR A 172 2.04 5.18 6.63
N CYS A 173 2.79 4.68 5.65
CA CYS A 173 2.40 4.60 4.25
C CYS A 173 2.41 3.15 3.80
N ILE A 174 1.31 2.71 3.19
CA ILE A 174 1.19 1.43 2.51
C ILE A 174 1.14 1.72 1.01
N ALA A 175 2.13 1.23 0.26
CA ALA A 175 2.16 1.36 -1.20
C ALA A 175 2.10 -0.02 -1.85
N GLN A 176 1.13 -0.23 -2.73
CA GLN A 176 0.91 -1.50 -3.42
C GLN A 176 0.81 -1.24 -4.93
N PRO A 177 1.77 -1.72 -5.75
CA PRO A 177 1.71 -1.51 -7.18
C PRO A 177 0.53 -2.26 -7.83
N TYR A 178 0.04 -1.74 -8.93
CA TYR A 178 -0.80 -2.50 -9.87
C TYR A 178 0.10 -3.13 -10.92
N LEU A 179 0.21 -4.47 -10.89
CA LEU A 179 1.06 -5.22 -11.82
C LEU A 179 0.31 -5.58 -13.10
N THR A 180 1.04 -5.65 -14.21
CA THR A 180 0.53 -6.06 -15.51
C THR A 180 0.28 -7.56 -15.51
N LYS A 181 -0.99 -7.99 -15.57
CA LYS A 181 -1.46 -9.40 -15.57
C LYS A 181 -1.42 -10.16 -14.23
N SER A 182 -1.17 -9.50 -13.11
CA SER A 182 -1.40 -10.08 -11.79
C SER A 182 -2.71 -9.53 -11.21
N ARG A 183 -3.51 -10.38 -10.56
CA ARG A 183 -4.65 -9.88 -9.79
C ARG A 183 -4.13 -9.01 -8.67
N GLY A 184 -4.86 -7.95 -8.33
CA GLY A 184 -4.44 -7.03 -7.26
C GLY A 184 -4.08 -7.73 -5.94
N VAL A 185 -4.69 -8.88 -5.61
CA VAL A 185 -4.40 -9.65 -4.38
C VAL A 185 -2.96 -10.20 -4.32
N ASP A 186 -2.37 -10.49 -5.48
CA ASP A 186 -1.04 -11.07 -5.61
C ASP A 186 0.05 -9.99 -5.71
N SER A 187 -0.34 -8.72 -5.77
CA SER A 187 0.61 -7.60 -5.73
C SER A 187 1.28 -7.53 -4.35
N PRO A 188 2.60 -7.23 -4.30
CA PRO A 188 3.28 -6.99 -3.05
C PRO A 188 2.75 -5.72 -2.35
N ALA A 189 3.04 -5.61 -1.06
CA ALA A 189 2.76 -4.42 -0.28
C ALA A 189 4.03 -3.92 0.42
N PHE A 190 4.32 -2.64 0.24
CA PHE A 190 5.43 -1.96 0.89
C PHE A 190 4.89 -1.17 2.08
N VAL A 191 5.46 -1.41 3.26
CA VAL A 191 5.18 -0.62 4.46
C VAL A 191 6.33 0.35 4.66
N ILE A 192 5.98 1.62 4.66
CA ILE A 192 6.91 2.74 4.74
C ILE A 192 6.54 3.55 5.99
N ARG A 193 7.54 3.97 6.77
CA ARG A 193 7.34 4.79 7.96
C ARG A 193 8.09 6.11 7.81
N ARG A 194 7.38 7.23 7.93
CA ARG A 194 7.93 8.59 7.82
C ARG A 194 9.11 8.74 8.78
N ARG A 195 10.21 9.31 8.29
CA ARG A 195 11.34 9.75 9.10
C ARG A 195 11.53 11.25 8.92
N PRO A 196 11.31 12.06 9.96
CA PRO A 196 11.45 13.52 9.85
C PRO A 196 12.85 13.96 9.42
N ASP A 197 13.89 13.29 9.93
CA ASP A 197 15.28 13.70 9.74
C ASP A 197 15.90 13.18 8.43
N HIS A 198 15.27 12.19 7.79
CA HIS A 198 15.78 11.52 6.59
C HIS A 198 14.66 11.18 5.61
N PRO A 199 14.09 12.17 4.92
CA PRO A 199 13.00 11.94 3.97
C PRO A 199 13.44 11.02 2.82
N CYS A 200 12.71 9.91 2.63
CA CYS A 200 12.97 8.97 1.54
C CYS A 200 11.68 8.64 0.77
N LEU A 201 11.06 7.49 1.02
CA LEU A 201 9.93 7.02 0.23
C LEU A 201 8.60 7.63 0.66
N TYR A 202 8.44 8.00 1.93
CA TYR A 202 7.16 8.51 2.42
C TYR A 202 6.75 9.79 1.66
N PRO A 203 7.59 10.84 1.55
CA PRO A 203 7.22 12.08 0.86
C PRO A 203 6.87 11.89 -0.61
N VAL A 204 7.45 10.88 -1.28
CA VAL A 204 7.13 10.54 -2.67
C VAL A 204 5.68 10.08 -2.80
N PHE A 205 5.23 9.18 -1.92
CA PHE A 205 3.84 8.69 -1.96
C PHE A 205 2.85 9.71 -1.40
N GLU A 206 3.27 10.57 -0.47
CA GLU A 206 2.51 11.73 -0.04
C GLU A 206 2.28 12.70 -1.20
N GLN A 207 3.33 13.10 -1.91
CA GLN A 207 3.22 13.95 -3.09
C GLN A 207 2.38 13.31 -4.20
N PHE A 208 2.53 12.00 -4.42
CA PHE A 208 1.69 11.24 -5.35
C PHE A 208 0.20 11.37 -4.98
N PHE A 209 -0.16 11.20 -3.70
CA PHE A 209 -1.53 11.38 -3.24
C PHE A 209 -2.01 12.82 -3.46
N GLU A 210 -1.27 13.83 -2.99
CA GLU A 210 -1.72 15.22 -3.07
C GLU A 210 -1.90 15.69 -4.53
N THR A 211 -0.99 15.29 -5.42
CA THR A 211 -1.10 15.60 -6.87
C THR A 211 -2.38 15.03 -7.48
N GLN A 212 -2.77 13.81 -7.10
CA GLN A 212 -4.00 13.19 -7.59
C GLN A 212 -5.23 13.82 -6.91
N TRP A 213 -5.14 14.17 -5.63
CA TRP A 213 -6.22 14.79 -4.87
C TRP A 213 -6.61 16.17 -5.40
N GLU A 214 -5.63 17.00 -5.76
CA GLU A 214 -5.84 18.33 -6.34
C GLU A 214 -6.57 18.27 -7.69
N ARG A 215 -6.30 17.24 -8.48
CA ARG A 215 -6.91 17.02 -9.79
C ARG A 215 -8.24 16.24 -9.72
N GLY A 216 -8.54 15.65 -8.58
CA GLY A 216 -9.69 14.78 -8.38
C GLY A 216 -11.02 15.55 -8.27
N LEU A 217 -12.09 14.96 -8.79
CA LEU A 217 -13.44 15.48 -8.71
C LEU A 217 -14.11 15.06 -7.39
N LYS A 218 -14.56 16.00 -6.58
CA LYS A 218 -15.19 15.73 -5.28
C LYS A 218 -16.60 15.11 -5.44
N LEU A 219 -16.97 14.22 -4.52
CA LEU A 219 -18.22 13.45 -4.51
C LEU A 219 -19.21 13.86 -3.41
#